data_AF-A0A848RQS8-F1
#
_entry.id   AF-A0A848RQS8-F1
#
_cell.length_a   1.000
_cell.length_b   1.000
_cell.length_c   1.000
_cell.angle_alpha   90.00
_cell.angle_beta   90.00
_cell.angle_gamma   90.00
#
_symmetry.space_group_name_H-M   'P 1'
#
loop_
_entity.id
_entity.type
_entity.pdbx_description
1 polymer ?
#
loop_
_entity_poly.entity_id
_entity_poly.type
_entity_poly.pdbx_seq_one_letter_code
_entity_poly.pdbx_strand_id
1 'polypeptide(L)'
;MRTIGRWVPLAVPVIAAITLVLAWGSKPGVGLAILLAVILIAVILVAVHHAEVIAHRVGEPFGSLILAVAVTIIEVGLIVTLSAGGDEHAATLARDTVFSAFMITTTGLIGLSILVGAFKFGTVRFNSEGSGAALATVSTLAVLCLVLPDFTEASGPRFSPTQLTFAAIASLALYVLFVITQTISHRKFFLPVNVIDDADEEEDEHGEPPSLRATLVSLVLLLVSLVAVVGLAKLESPSIEGGVVALGLPESVVGVIIALVILLPESISAVRAAQRNHIQTSLNLGLGSAMASIGLTIPAVAVASIWMPQQLVLGLGSTQIVLLALSIVVTILTIVPGRATKLQGGVHLVIFAAFLFLSVSP
;
A
#
# COMPACT_ATOMS: atom_id res chain seq x y z
N MET A 1 30.41 7.39 -3.62
CA MET A 1 28.94 7.34 -3.37
C MET A 1 28.49 6.49 -2.16
N ARG A 2 29.37 5.74 -1.47
CA ARG A 2 28.98 4.88 -0.32
C ARG A 2 28.76 5.59 1.02
N THR A 3 29.27 6.81 1.21
CA THR A 3 29.19 7.52 2.50
C THR A 3 27.89 8.30 2.68
N ILE A 4 27.39 8.96 1.63
CA ILE A 4 26.10 9.71 1.68
C ILE A 4 24.94 8.76 2.01
N GLY A 5 24.96 7.52 1.50
CA GLY A 5 23.91 6.52 1.77
C GLY A 5 23.81 6.02 3.21
N ARG A 6 24.88 6.12 4.04
CA ARG A 6 24.83 5.64 5.44
C ARG A 6 24.20 6.65 6.40
N TRP A 7 24.28 7.94 6.11
CA TRP A 7 23.79 8.98 7.02
C TRP A 7 22.31 9.30 6.79
N VAL A 8 21.81 9.09 5.57
CA VAL A 8 20.41 9.38 5.22
C VAL A 8 19.41 8.66 6.14
N PRO A 9 19.53 7.33 6.41
CA PRO A 9 18.61 6.65 7.32
C PRO A 9 18.64 7.17 8.76
N LEU A 10 19.78 7.71 9.22
CA LEU A 10 19.88 8.28 10.57
C LEU A 10 19.38 9.73 10.63
N ALA A 11 19.69 10.53 9.62
CA ALA A 11 19.42 11.96 9.63
C ALA A 11 17.95 12.28 9.33
N VAL A 12 17.33 11.57 8.39
CA VAL A 12 15.97 11.88 7.92
C VAL A 12 14.92 11.80 9.03
N PRO A 13 14.86 10.77 9.89
CA PRO A 13 13.88 10.72 10.98
C PRO A 13 14.03 11.87 11.96
N VAL A 14 15.28 12.26 12.25
CA VAL A 14 15.60 13.37 13.16
C VAL A 14 15.21 14.71 12.53
N ILE A 15 15.55 14.93 11.26
CA ILE A 15 15.16 16.14 10.52
C ILE A 15 13.64 16.25 10.44
N ALA A 16 12.95 15.14 10.16
CA ALA A 16 11.50 15.09 10.09
C ALA A 16 10.85 15.42 11.44
N ALA A 17 11.37 14.85 12.54
CA ALA A 17 10.89 15.15 13.88
C ALA A 17 11.15 16.61 14.29
N ILE A 18 12.33 17.16 14.01
CA ILE A 18 12.63 18.58 14.29
C ILE A 18 11.73 19.49 13.47
N THR A 19 11.57 19.19 12.18
CA THR A 19 10.70 19.98 11.28
C THR A 19 9.27 19.95 11.77
N LEU A 20 8.77 18.79 12.20
CA LEU A 20 7.45 18.64 12.78
C LEU A 20 7.26 19.54 14.00
N VAL A 21 8.21 19.55 14.92
CA VAL A 21 8.15 20.38 16.13
C VAL A 21 8.19 21.87 15.79
N LEU A 22 9.05 22.28 14.85
CA LEU A 22 9.21 23.68 14.45
C LEU A 22 7.99 24.21 13.67
N ALA A 23 7.38 23.36 12.84
CA ALA A 23 6.22 23.72 12.04
C ALA A 23 4.89 23.48 12.79
N TRP A 24 4.92 22.94 14.01
CA TRP A 24 3.71 22.60 14.75
C TRP A 24 2.85 23.85 15.04
N GLY A 25 1.58 23.80 14.65
CA GLY A 25 0.65 24.92 14.80
C GLY A 25 0.83 26.06 13.80
N SER A 26 1.79 25.95 12.87
CA SER A 26 1.91 26.87 11.75
C SER A 26 0.92 26.52 10.62
N LYS A 27 0.51 27.53 9.85
CA LYS A 27 -0.18 27.32 8.56
C LYS A 27 0.87 27.42 7.46
N PRO A 28 1.31 26.31 6.83
CA PRO A 28 2.39 26.36 5.88
C PRO A 28 1.99 27.18 4.65
N GLY A 29 2.80 28.18 4.31
CA GLY A 29 2.74 28.79 2.97
C GLY A 29 3.29 27.83 1.92
N VAL A 30 3.07 28.12 0.63
CA VAL A 30 3.44 27.22 -0.50
C VAL A 30 4.87 26.69 -0.42
N GLY A 31 5.85 27.55 -0.10
CA GLY A 31 7.25 27.12 0.02
C GLY A 31 7.50 26.14 1.18
N LEU A 32 6.84 26.35 2.32
CA LEU A 32 6.94 25.43 3.46
C LEU A 32 6.20 24.12 3.17
N ALA A 33 5.05 24.17 2.51
CA ALA A 33 4.30 22.97 2.11
C ALA A 33 5.13 22.05 1.19
N ILE A 34 5.77 22.62 0.16
CA ILE A 34 6.67 21.84 -0.72
C ILE A 34 7.81 21.19 0.07
N LEU A 35 8.41 21.93 1.02
CA LEU A 35 9.47 21.38 1.87
C LEU A 35 8.97 20.24 2.76
N LEU A 36 7.82 20.41 3.40
CA LEU A 36 7.18 19.41 4.24
C LEU A 36 6.80 18.16 3.43
N ALA A 37 6.26 18.31 2.22
CA ALA A 37 5.96 17.20 1.33
C ALA A 37 7.22 16.39 0.94
N VAL A 38 8.32 17.07 0.62
CA VAL A 38 9.60 16.41 0.33
C VAL A 38 10.13 15.65 1.55
N ILE A 39 10.06 16.26 2.74
CA ILE A 39 10.49 15.61 3.99
C ILE A 39 9.59 14.42 4.31
N LEU A 40 8.27 14.55 4.12
CA LEU A 40 7.29 13.48 4.30
C LEU A 40 7.64 12.26 3.44
N ILE A 41 7.86 12.46 2.14
CA ILE A 41 8.27 11.37 1.22
C ILE A 41 9.59 10.74 1.68
N ALA A 42 10.58 11.56 2.05
CA ALA A 42 11.86 11.05 2.50
C ALA A 42 11.74 10.20 3.78
N VAL A 43 10.94 10.63 4.77
CA VAL A 43 10.77 9.90 6.02
C VAL A 43 9.93 8.63 5.83
N ILE A 44 8.98 8.59 4.89
CA ILE A 44 8.27 7.35 4.52
C ILE A 44 9.25 6.32 3.95
N LEU A 45 10.10 6.72 3.00
CA LEU A 45 11.11 5.83 2.41
C LEU A 45 12.08 5.27 3.47
N VAL A 46 12.49 6.11 4.44
CA VAL A 46 13.39 5.69 5.52
C VAL A 46 12.67 4.84 6.58
N ALA A 47 11.40 5.10 6.87
CA ALA A 47 10.59 4.28 7.76
C ALA A 47 10.50 2.84 7.24
N VAL A 48 10.17 2.68 5.95
CA VAL A 48 10.12 1.36 5.29
C VAL A 48 11.48 0.67 5.37
N HIS A 49 12.58 1.38 5.12
CA HIS A 49 13.91 0.81 5.27
C HIS A 49 14.20 0.30 6.70
N HIS A 50 13.83 1.05 7.74
CA HIS A 50 14.00 0.57 9.11
C HIS A 50 13.11 -0.64 9.43
N ALA A 51 11.89 -0.68 8.90
CA ALA A 51 11.01 -1.83 9.03
C ALA A 51 11.62 -3.08 8.35
N GLU A 52 12.20 -2.94 7.16
CA GLU A 52 12.94 -4.01 6.47
C GLU A 52 14.14 -4.52 7.29
N VAL A 53 14.92 -3.63 7.90
CA VAL A 53 16.06 -4.03 8.75
C VAL A 53 15.62 -4.87 9.95
N ILE A 54 14.48 -4.51 10.57
CA ILE A 54 13.91 -5.27 11.67
C ILE A 54 13.38 -6.61 11.16
N ALA A 55 12.64 -6.59 10.05
CA ALA A 55 12.08 -7.79 9.42
C ALA A 55 13.16 -8.80 9.06
N HIS A 56 14.29 -8.35 8.52
CA HIS A 56 15.41 -9.20 8.14
C HIS A 56 16.06 -9.90 9.35
N ARG A 57 16.12 -9.23 10.51
CA ARG A 57 16.62 -9.85 11.75
C ARG A 57 15.64 -10.86 12.33
N VAL A 58 14.34 -10.60 12.20
CA VAL A 58 13.27 -11.43 12.78
C VAL A 58 13.02 -12.70 11.95
N GLY A 59 13.15 -12.62 10.63
CA GLY A 59 12.92 -13.75 9.71
C GLY A 59 11.44 -14.00 9.41
N GLU A 60 11.17 -14.85 8.42
CA GLU A 60 9.80 -15.23 8.04
C GLU A 60 9.19 -16.22 9.06
N PRO A 61 7.88 -16.13 9.37
CA PRO A 61 6.85 -15.25 8.78
C PRO A 61 6.77 -13.86 9.43
N PHE A 62 7.36 -13.66 10.60
CA PHE A 62 7.11 -12.47 11.42
C PHE A 62 7.71 -11.20 10.82
N GLY A 63 8.76 -11.30 10.01
CA GLY A 63 9.36 -10.18 9.30
C GLY A 63 8.39 -9.52 8.31
N SER A 64 7.63 -10.30 7.54
CA SER A 64 6.64 -9.73 6.61
C SER A 64 5.48 -9.06 7.35
N LEU A 65 5.08 -9.60 8.50
CA LEU A 65 4.08 -8.96 9.37
C LEU A 65 4.58 -7.62 9.92
N ILE A 66 5.85 -7.52 10.34
CA ILE A 66 6.42 -6.26 10.86
C ILE A 66 6.40 -5.17 9.78
N LEU A 67 6.80 -5.52 8.55
CA LEU A 67 6.77 -4.57 7.43
C LEU A 67 5.35 -4.10 7.14
N ALA A 68 4.41 -5.04 7.01
CA ALA A 68 3.01 -4.73 6.74
C ALA A 68 2.39 -3.87 7.84
N VAL A 69 2.62 -4.20 9.12
CA VAL A 69 2.14 -3.40 10.26
C VAL A 69 2.73 -2.01 10.25
N ALA A 70 4.03 -1.84 9.93
CA ALA A 70 4.64 -0.51 9.85
C ALA A 70 3.98 0.36 8.75
N VAL A 71 3.74 -0.21 7.57
CA VAL A 71 3.06 0.47 6.46
C VAL A 71 1.60 0.77 6.83
N THR A 72 0.89 -0.16 7.45
CA THR A 72 -0.47 0.05 7.93
C THR A 72 -0.54 1.14 9.01
N ILE A 73 0.44 1.23 9.92
CA ILE A 73 0.47 2.32 10.91
C ILE A 73 0.60 3.68 10.21
N ILE A 74 1.41 3.76 9.15
CA ILE A 74 1.48 4.96 8.32
C ILE A 74 0.11 5.22 7.69
N GLU A 75 -0.46 4.26 6.97
CA GLU A 75 -1.73 4.41 6.25
C GLU A 75 -2.91 4.77 7.16
N VAL A 76 -3.15 3.98 8.22
CA VAL A 76 -4.21 4.21 9.20
C VAL A 76 -3.96 5.50 9.97
N GLY A 77 -2.71 5.78 10.37
CA GLY A 77 -2.36 7.00 11.07
C GLY A 77 -2.70 8.24 10.26
N LEU A 78 -2.45 8.21 8.95
CA LEU A 78 -2.85 9.25 8.01
C LEU A 78 -4.38 9.36 7.92
N ILE A 79 -5.07 8.26 7.61
CA ILE A 79 -6.55 8.24 7.51
C ILE A 79 -7.19 8.81 8.79
N VAL A 80 -6.83 8.28 9.97
CA VAL A 80 -7.41 8.69 11.25
C VAL A 80 -7.14 10.16 11.53
N THR A 81 -5.93 10.63 11.28
CA THR A 81 -5.53 12.01 11.61
C THR A 81 -6.22 13.03 10.72
N LEU A 82 -6.38 12.72 9.44
CA LEU A 82 -7.08 13.59 8.50
C LEU A 82 -8.60 13.54 8.73
N SER A 83 -9.15 12.35 9.00
CA SER A 83 -10.56 12.21 9.34
C SER A 83 -10.95 12.92 10.64
N ALA A 84 -10.04 13.01 11.62
CA ALA A 84 -10.26 13.75 12.87
C ALA A 84 -10.31 15.27 12.69
N GLY A 85 -9.95 15.81 11.52
CA GLY A 85 -10.01 17.24 11.19
C GLY A 85 -11.42 17.83 11.20
N GLY A 86 -12.46 16.98 11.08
CA GLY A 86 -13.86 17.38 11.22
C GLY A 86 -14.61 17.61 9.92
N ASP A 87 -13.96 17.50 8.76
CA ASP A 87 -14.59 17.75 7.47
C ASP A 87 -15.53 16.62 7.03
N GLU A 88 -16.54 16.96 6.22
CA GLU A 88 -17.57 16.02 5.75
C GLU A 88 -16.98 14.84 4.96
N HIS A 89 -15.84 15.05 4.31
CA HIS A 89 -15.10 14.06 3.52
C HIS A 89 -14.25 13.09 4.35
N ALA A 90 -14.08 13.35 5.65
CA ALA A 90 -13.45 12.42 6.59
C ALA A 90 -14.08 11.02 6.55
N ALA A 91 -15.38 10.94 6.24
CA ALA A 91 -16.16 9.71 6.25
C ALA A 91 -15.78 8.75 5.11
N THR A 92 -15.34 9.25 3.96
CA THR A 92 -15.00 8.43 2.77
C THR A 92 -13.50 8.27 2.55
N LEU A 93 -12.66 9.05 3.24
CA LEU A 93 -11.20 9.05 3.03
C LEU A 93 -10.58 7.66 3.14
N ALA A 94 -11.01 6.88 4.14
CA ALA A 94 -10.54 5.50 4.32
C ALA A 94 -10.87 4.62 3.11
N ARG A 95 -12.12 4.69 2.62
CA ARG A 95 -12.56 3.98 1.42
C ARG A 95 -11.75 4.40 0.21
N ASP A 96 -11.64 5.70 -0.03
CA ASP A 96 -11.01 6.23 -1.23
C ASP A 96 -9.51 5.91 -1.26
N THR A 97 -8.84 5.95 -0.11
CA THR A 97 -7.42 5.57 0.03
C THR A 97 -7.22 4.07 -0.21
N VAL A 98 -8.01 3.21 0.44
CA VAL A 98 -7.88 1.75 0.32
C VAL A 98 -8.25 1.27 -1.09
N PHE A 99 -9.29 1.84 -1.70
CA PHE A 99 -9.65 1.57 -3.09
C PHE A 99 -8.55 2.03 -4.05
N SER A 100 -7.97 3.22 -3.82
CA SER A 100 -6.84 3.71 -4.60
C SER A 100 -5.63 2.78 -4.46
N ALA A 101 -5.34 2.29 -3.26
CA ALA A 101 -4.27 1.33 -3.03
C ALA A 101 -4.48 0.03 -3.81
N PHE A 102 -5.71 -0.49 -3.85
CA PHE A 102 -6.06 -1.63 -4.70
C PHE A 102 -5.80 -1.34 -6.17
N MET A 103 -6.29 -0.20 -6.70
CA MET A 103 -6.14 0.14 -8.11
C MET A 103 -4.66 0.36 -8.49
N ILE A 104 -3.92 1.10 -7.67
CA ILE A 104 -2.49 1.37 -7.87
C ILE A 104 -1.70 0.07 -7.92
N THR A 105 -1.94 -0.86 -7.00
CA THR A 105 -1.17 -2.11 -6.94
C THR A 105 -1.59 -3.12 -8.01
N THR A 106 -2.90 -3.36 -8.16
CA THR A 106 -3.41 -4.43 -9.05
C THR A 106 -3.41 -4.06 -10.52
N THR A 107 -3.45 -2.76 -10.85
CA THR A 107 -3.42 -2.28 -12.24
C THR A 107 -2.13 -1.52 -12.53
N GLY A 108 -1.87 -0.43 -11.83
CA GLY A 108 -0.70 0.42 -12.08
C GLY A 108 0.63 -0.34 -11.93
N LEU A 109 0.85 -0.94 -10.76
CA LEU A 109 2.11 -1.60 -10.42
C LEU A 109 2.28 -2.92 -11.16
N ILE A 110 1.26 -3.79 -11.19
CA ILE A 110 1.30 -5.03 -11.97
C ILE A 110 1.53 -4.71 -13.46
N GLY A 111 0.79 -3.76 -14.02
CA GLY A 111 0.91 -3.35 -15.41
C GLY A 111 2.30 -2.82 -15.74
N LEU A 112 2.84 -1.92 -14.91
CA LEU A 112 4.19 -1.37 -15.08
C LEU A 112 5.26 -2.46 -14.96
N SER A 113 5.12 -3.36 -14.00
CA SER A 113 6.07 -4.44 -13.74
C SER A 113 6.12 -5.44 -14.90
N ILE A 114 4.95 -5.86 -15.39
CA ILE A 114 4.84 -6.72 -16.58
C ILE A 114 5.42 -5.99 -17.79
N LEU A 115 5.08 -4.72 -18.01
CA LEU A 115 5.53 -3.98 -19.17
C LEU A 115 7.05 -3.81 -19.17
N VAL A 116 7.64 -3.39 -18.05
CA VAL A 116 9.10 -3.23 -17.88
C VAL A 116 9.83 -4.56 -18.07
N GLY A 117 9.33 -5.64 -17.47
CA GLY A 117 9.91 -6.98 -17.66
C GLY A 117 9.79 -7.47 -19.10
N ALA A 118 8.59 -7.39 -19.69
CA ALA A 118 8.30 -7.85 -21.05
C ALA A 118 9.02 -7.03 -22.13
N PHE A 119 9.32 -5.75 -21.87
CA PHE A 119 10.15 -4.95 -22.78
C PHE A 119 11.56 -5.53 -22.94
N LYS A 120 12.17 -6.00 -21.85
CA LYS A 120 13.53 -6.53 -21.83
C LYS A 120 13.60 -8.03 -22.13
N PHE A 121 12.65 -8.82 -21.63
CA PHE A 121 12.68 -10.29 -21.66
C PHE A 121 11.62 -10.91 -22.58
N GLY A 122 10.79 -10.11 -23.25
CA GLY A 122 9.74 -10.59 -24.16
C GLY A 122 8.50 -11.08 -23.41
N THR A 123 8.43 -12.38 -23.11
CA THR A 123 7.34 -12.97 -22.32
C THR A 123 7.83 -13.22 -20.90
N VAL A 124 7.19 -12.59 -19.92
CA VAL A 124 7.51 -12.80 -18.50
C VAL A 124 6.74 -13.99 -17.95
N ARG A 125 7.33 -14.71 -17.00
CA ARG A 125 6.73 -15.89 -16.35
C ARG A 125 6.66 -15.69 -14.84
N PHE A 126 5.64 -16.28 -14.23
CA PHE A 126 5.39 -16.24 -12.79
C PHE A 126 4.49 -17.44 -12.42
N ASN A 127 4.42 -17.76 -11.13
CA ASN A 127 3.61 -18.86 -10.61
C ASN A 127 2.14 -18.42 -10.52
N SER A 128 1.29 -19.02 -11.36
CA SER A 128 -0.14 -18.70 -11.44
C SER A 128 -0.92 -19.15 -10.20
N GLU A 129 -0.47 -20.18 -9.49
CA GLU A 129 -1.14 -20.68 -8.28
C GLU A 129 -0.98 -19.68 -7.13
N GLY A 130 0.25 -19.24 -6.85
CA GLY A 130 0.55 -18.26 -5.80
C GLY A 130 -0.06 -16.90 -6.10
N SER A 131 0.17 -16.38 -7.31
CA SER A 131 -0.40 -15.09 -7.73
C SER A 131 -1.93 -15.15 -7.85
N GLY A 132 -2.49 -16.28 -8.26
CA GLY A 132 -3.94 -16.49 -8.34
C GLY A 132 -4.60 -16.54 -6.96
N ALA A 133 -3.98 -17.23 -6.00
CA ALA A 133 -4.43 -17.23 -4.61
C ALA A 133 -4.40 -15.83 -3.99
N ALA A 134 -3.30 -15.09 -4.19
CA ALA A 134 -3.18 -13.70 -3.74
C ALA A 134 -4.27 -12.79 -4.35
N LEU A 135 -4.52 -12.92 -5.67
CA LEU A 135 -5.57 -12.16 -6.34
C LEU A 135 -6.97 -12.53 -5.81
N ALA A 136 -7.24 -13.81 -5.58
CA ALA A 136 -8.52 -14.25 -5.05
C ALA A 136 -8.78 -13.64 -3.66
N THR A 137 -7.78 -13.70 -2.77
CA THR A 137 -7.89 -13.12 -1.43
C THR A 137 -8.11 -11.61 -1.46
N VAL A 138 -7.30 -10.84 -2.20
CA VAL A 138 -7.49 -9.38 -2.28
C VAL A 138 -8.83 -9.01 -2.92
N SER A 139 -9.28 -9.77 -3.93
CA SER A 139 -10.57 -9.52 -4.57
C SER A 139 -11.73 -9.79 -3.61
N THR A 140 -11.66 -10.86 -2.82
CA THR A 140 -12.63 -11.14 -1.76
C THR A 140 -12.63 -10.02 -0.72
N LEU A 141 -11.46 -9.56 -0.26
CA LEU A 141 -11.35 -8.44 0.67
C LEU A 141 -11.98 -7.16 0.10
N ALA A 142 -11.64 -6.79 -1.14
CA ALA A 142 -12.16 -5.58 -1.78
C ALA A 142 -13.68 -5.62 -1.94
N VAL A 143 -14.23 -6.71 -2.48
CA VAL A 143 -15.69 -6.84 -2.67
C VAL A 143 -16.42 -6.90 -1.34
N LEU A 144 -15.93 -7.71 -0.39
CA LEU A 144 -16.56 -7.85 0.92
C LEU A 144 -16.54 -6.54 1.69
N CYS A 145 -15.43 -5.80 1.71
CA CYS A 145 -15.30 -4.61 2.55
C CYS A 145 -15.79 -3.33 1.88
N LEU A 146 -15.69 -3.21 0.55
CA LEU A 146 -15.91 -1.95 -0.17
C LEU A 146 -17.13 -1.96 -1.10
N VAL A 147 -17.56 -3.12 -1.60
CA VAL A 147 -18.74 -3.20 -2.49
C VAL A 147 -19.99 -3.61 -1.70
N LEU A 148 -19.88 -4.63 -0.86
CA LEU A 148 -21.01 -5.17 -0.12
C LEU A 148 -21.79 -4.14 0.72
N PRO A 149 -21.18 -3.10 1.35
CA PRO A 149 -21.93 -2.09 2.09
C PRO A 149 -23.12 -1.50 1.31
N ASP A 150 -22.97 -1.26 0.01
CA ASP A 150 -24.00 -0.67 -0.86
C ASP A 150 -25.18 -1.59 -1.15
N PHE A 151 -25.04 -2.89 -0.88
CA PHE A 151 -26.03 -3.91 -1.19
C PHE A 151 -26.65 -4.55 0.05
N THR A 152 -26.29 -4.09 1.25
CA THR A 152 -26.94 -4.57 2.47
C THR A 152 -28.17 -3.73 2.80
N GLU A 153 -29.11 -4.29 3.57
CA GLU A 153 -30.32 -3.58 4.01
C GLU A 153 -30.03 -2.46 5.03
N ALA A 154 -28.77 -2.29 5.46
CA ALA A 154 -28.35 -1.14 6.25
C ALA A 154 -28.52 0.15 5.41
N SER A 155 -28.98 1.23 6.05
CA SER A 155 -29.35 2.47 5.35
C SER A 155 -28.13 3.17 4.71
N GLY A 156 -27.86 2.88 3.43
CA GLY A 156 -26.87 3.57 2.60
C GLY A 156 -25.52 2.83 2.43
N PRO A 157 -24.45 3.52 1.98
CA PRO A 157 -23.15 2.95 1.63
C PRO A 157 -22.29 2.56 2.85
N ARG A 158 -22.92 2.02 3.90
CA ARG A 158 -22.32 1.83 5.23
C ARG A 158 -22.66 0.46 5.78
N PHE A 159 -21.75 -0.08 6.57
CA PHE A 159 -22.05 -1.24 7.40
C PHE A 159 -22.78 -0.84 8.68
N SER A 160 -23.71 -1.70 9.10
CA SER A 160 -24.15 -1.71 10.50
C SER A 160 -22.99 -2.10 11.42
N PRO A 161 -23.04 -1.80 12.74
CA PRO A 161 -21.97 -2.19 13.66
C PRO A 161 -21.64 -3.69 13.65
N THR A 162 -22.66 -4.55 13.50
CA THR A 162 -22.47 -6.01 13.43
C THR A 162 -21.82 -6.44 12.12
N GLN A 163 -22.22 -5.85 10.99
CA GLN A 163 -21.60 -6.09 9.69
C GLN A 163 -20.14 -5.61 9.65
N LEU A 164 -19.85 -4.43 10.22
CA LEU A 164 -18.51 -3.87 10.29
C LEU A 164 -17.59 -4.75 11.16
N THR A 165 -18.09 -5.22 12.30
CA THR A 165 -17.35 -6.16 13.17
C THR A 165 -17.04 -7.46 12.43
N PHE A 166 -18.02 -8.01 11.71
CA PHE A 166 -17.80 -9.20 10.90
C PHE A 166 -16.76 -8.94 9.79
N ALA A 167 -16.89 -7.85 9.03
CA ALA A 167 -15.97 -7.49 7.97
C ALA A 167 -14.54 -7.29 8.49
N ALA A 168 -14.36 -6.65 9.64
CA ALA A 168 -13.07 -6.50 10.31
C ALA A 168 -12.45 -7.85 10.71
N ILE A 169 -13.21 -8.74 11.33
CA ILE A 169 -12.69 -10.06 11.73
C ILE A 169 -12.37 -10.92 10.50
N ALA A 170 -13.26 -10.95 9.51
CA ALA A 170 -13.09 -11.74 8.29
C ALA A 170 -11.88 -11.25 7.46
N SER A 171 -11.71 -9.93 7.35
CA SER A 171 -10.58 -9.34 6.62
C SER A 171 -9.23 -9.63 7.28
N LEU A 172 -9.15 -9.49 8.61
CA LEU A 172 -7.96 -9.85 9.36
C LEU A 172 -7.66 -11.35 9.26
N ALA A 173 -8.68 -12.21 9.34
CA ALA A 173 -8.51 -13.65 9.21
C ALA A 173 -7.99 -14.06 7.82
N LEU A 174 -8.52 -13.46 6.76
CA LEU A 174 -8.05 -13.69 5.38
C LEU A 174 -6.60 -13.22 5.20
N TYR A 175 -6.23 -12.06 5.74
CA TYR A 175 -4.86 -11.56 5.70
C TYR A 175 -3.89 -12.52 6.42
N VAL A 176 -4.23 -12.97 7.64
CA VAL A 176 -3.41 -13.93 8.40
C VAL A 176 -3.27 -15.26 7.65
N LEU A 177 -4.37 -15.79 7.10
CA LEU A 177 -4.34 -17.02 6.31
C LEU A 177 -3.44 -16.88 5.07
N PHE A 178 -3.50 -15.74 4.40
CA PHE A 178 -2.63 -15.44 3.27
C PHE A 178 -1.16 -15.40 3.69
N VAL A 179 -0.82 -14.67 4.77
CA VAL A 179 0.56 -14.58 5.26
C VAL A 179 1.11 -15.97 5.62
N ILE A 180 0.35 -16.80 6.35
CA ILE A 180 0.76 -18.17 6.68
C ILE A 180 0.99 -19.00 5.42
N THR A 181 0.11 -18.87 4.43
CA THR A 181 0.23 -19.60 3.15
C THR A 181 1.49 -19.18 2.39
N GLN A 182 1.76 -17.87 2.34
CA GLN A 182 2.89 -17.28 1.63
C GLN A 182 4.25 -17.61 2.27
N THR A 183 4.29 -17.70 3.59
CA THR A 183 5.57 -17.77 4.34
C THR A 183 5.87 -19.18 4.87
N ILE A 184 4.86 -20.01 5.11
CA ILE A 184 5.02 -21.34 5.70
C ILE A 184 4.48 -22.42 4.76
N SER A 185 3.16 -22.48 4.56
CA SER A 185 2.52 -23.67 4.02
C SER A 185 2.81 -23.91 2.54
N HIS A 186 2.88 -22.85 1.73
CA HIS A 186 3.02 -22.94 0.26
C HIS A 186 4.03 -21.93 -0.29
N ARG A 187 5.08 -21.63 0.49
CA ARG A 187 6.13 -20.64 0.15
C ARG A 187 6.69 -20.79 -1.26
N LYS A 188 6.87 -22.02 -1.75
CA LYS A 188 7.38 -22.32 -3.10
C LYS A 188 6.57 -21.68 -4.23
N PHE A 189 5.27 -21.45 -4.03
CA PHE A 189 4.41 -20.78 -5.04
C PHE A 189 4.67 -19.28 -5.14
N PHE A 190 5.41 -18.70 -4.20
CA PHE A 190 5.70 -17.29 -4.15
C PHE A 190 7.18 -16.99 -4.48
N LEU A 191 8.00 -18.00 -4.77
CA LEU A 191 9.40 -17.81 -5.16
C LEU A 191 9.53 -17.52 -6.67
N PRO A 192 10.55 -16.74 -7.10
CA PRO A 192 10.78 -16.47 -8.52
C PRO A 192 10.93 -17.74 -9.35
N VAL A 193 10.16 -17.85 -10.43
CA VAL A 193 10.14 -19.06 -11.30
C VAL A 193 11.50 -19.31 -11.95
N ASN A 194 12.27 -18.26 -12.26
CA ASN A 194 13.59 -18.41 -12.88
C ASN A 194 14.68 -18.91 -11.91
N VAL A 195 14.40 -18.93 -10.60
CA VAL A 195 15.31 -19.45 -9.56
C VAL A 195 15.06 -20.95 -9.31
N ILE A 196 13.94 -21.50 -9.79
CA ILE A 196 13.58 -22.91 -9.60
C ILE A 196 14.29 -23.83 -10.62
N ASP A 197 14.69 -23.30 -11.79
CA ASP A 197 15.45 -24.05 -12.81
C ASP A 197 16.96 -24.12 -12.49
N ASP A 198 17.49 -23.21 -11.66
CA ASP A 198 18.84 -23.27 -11.10
C ASP A 198 18.77 -23.91 -9.71
N ALA A 199 18.46 -25.21 -9.68
CA ALA A 199 18.58 -26.03 -8.48
C ALA A 199 20.06 -26.17 -8.13
N ASP A 200 20.64 -25.15 -7.47
CA ASP A 200 21.87 -25.21 -6.64
C ASP A 200 22.36 -23.80 -6.15
N GLU A 201 21.57 -22.72 -6.25
CA GLU A 201 21.95 -21.39 -5.68
C GLU A 201 21.04 -20.93 -4.52
N GLU A 202 20.59 -21.85 -3.66
CA GLU A 202 20.15 -21.47 -2.30
C GLU A 202 21.36 -21.39 -1.35
N GLU A 203 22.29 -20.48 -1.63
CA GLU A 203 23.22 -19.96 -0.61
C GLU A 203 23.23 -18.42 -0.69
N ASP A 204 22.69 -17.78 0.36
CA ASP A 204 23.03 -16.42 0.79
C ASP A 204 22.70 -15.20 -0.12
N GLU A 205 21.42 -14.96 -0.45
CA GLU A 205 20.99 -13.58 -0.76
C GLU A 205 20.55 -12.79 0.49
N HIS A 206 20.37 -13.47 1.63
CA HIS A 206 20.17 -12.84 2.93
C HIS A 206 21.53 -12.78 3.62
N GLY A 207 22.29 -11.71 3.38
CA GLY A 207 23.54 -11.48 4.12
C GLY A 207 23.34 -11.59 5.63
N GLU A 208 24.42 -11.73 6.40
CA GLU A 208 24.32 -11.95 7.85
C GLU A 208 23.27 -11.05 8.52
N PRO A 209 22.39 -11.63 9.38
CA PRO A 209 21.30 -10.89 9.97
C PRO A 209 21.87 -9.70 10.78
N PRO A 210 21.22 -8.52 10.74
CA PRO A 210 21.76 -7.31 11.34
C PRO A 210 22.14 -7.51 12.80
N SER A 211 23.19 -6.85 13.25
CA SER A 211 23.56 -6.87 14.68
C SER A 211 22.39 -6.38 15.56
N LEU A 212 22.29 -6.89 16.80
CA LEU A 212 21.25 -6.46 17.75
C LEU A 212 21.21 -4.93 17.92
N ARG A 213 22.39 -4.29 17.95
CA ARG A 213 22.51 -2.83 18.03
C ARG A 213 21.88 -2.14 16.82
N ALA A 214 22.13 -2.64 15.61
CA ALA A 214 21.54 -2.10 14.39
C ALA A 214 20.02 -2.27 14.38
N THR A 215 19.50 -3.42 14.83
CA THR A 215 18.05 -3.66 14.93
C THR A 215 17.39 -2.73 15.95
N LEU A 216 18.00 -2.53 17.13
CA LEU A 216 17.46 -1.61 18.15
C LEU A 216 17.48 -0.15 17.68
N VAL A 217 18.54 0.28 17.01
CA VAL A 217 18.61 1.62 16.41
C VAL A 217 17.52 1.79 15.35
N SER A 218 17.33 0.80 14.46
CA SER A 218 16.25 0.82 13.48
C SER A 218 14.88 0.82 14.13
N LEU A 219 14.67 0.12 15.24
CA LEU A 219 13.41 0.13 15.97
C LEU A 219 13.09 1.53 16.51
N VAL A 220 14.05 2.18 17.16
CA VAL A 220 13.85 3.55 17.68
C VAL A 220 13.61 4.53 16.54
N LEU A 221 14.42 4.47 15.48
CA LEU A 221 14.27 5.35 14.32
C LEU A 221 12.97 5.10 13.55
N LEU A 222 12.50 3.85 13.48
CA LEU A 222 11.18 3.52 12.93
C LEU A 222 10.08 4.22 13.73
N LEU A 223 10.08 4.10 15.07
CA LEU A 223 9.07 4.75 15.92
C LEU A 223 9.08 6.27 15.75
N VAL A 224 10.27 6.90 15.72
CA VAL A 224 10.40 8.33 15.44
C VAL A 224 9.87 8.68 14.05
N SER A 225 10.17 7.87 13.05
CA SER A 225 9.70 8.07 11.67
C SER A 225 8.19 7.97 11.59
N LEU A 226 7.56 6.99 12.25
CA LEU A 226 6.10 6.83 12.26
C LEU A 226 5.40 8.05 12.88
N VAL A 227 5.91 8.56 14.02
CA VAL A 227 5.39 9.79 14.63
C VAL A 227 5.57 10.99 13.69
N ALA A 228 6.74 11.12 13.08
CA ALA A 228 7.04 12.20 12.15
C ALA A 228 6.15 12.15 10.90
N VAL A 229 5.94 10.97 10.30
CA VAL A 229 5.08 10.78 9.12
C VAL A 229 3.65 11.23 9.41
N VAL A 230 3.05 10.72 10.48
CA VAL A 230 1.66 11.05 10.85
C VAL A 230 1.52 12.54 11.15
N GLY A 231 2.48 13.11 11.88
CA GLY A 231 2.47 14.53 12.22
C GLY A 231 2.69 15.45 11.02
N LEU A 232 3.66 15.14 10.14
CA LEU A 232 3.95 15.95 8.96
C LEU A 232 2.80 15.93 7.96
N ALA A 233 2.17 14.78 7.77
CA ALA A 233 1.01 14.72 6.89
C ALA A 233 -0.20 15.48 7.45
N LYS A 234 -0.37 15.54 8.77
CA LYS A 234 -1.37 16.43 9.39
C LYS A 234 -1.11 17.89 9.04
N LEU A 235 0.15 18.32 9.06
CA LEU A 235 0.53 19.68 8.67
C LEU A 235 0.32 19.91 7.16
N GLU A 236 0.49 18.88 6.34
CA GLU A 236 0.32 18.93 4.89
C GLU A 236 -1.13 18.87 4.41
N SER A 237 -2.06 18.29 5.18
CA SER A 237 -3.47 18.09 4.73
C SER A 237 -4.11 19.35 4.15
N PRO A 238 -4.06 20.52 4.82
CA PRO A 238 -4.70 21.72 4.30
C PRO A 238 -4.09 22.19 2.97
N SER A 239 -2.81 21.91 2.74
CA SER A 239 -2.12 22.23 1.48
C SER A 239 -2.53 21.27 0.36
N ILE A 240 -2.70 19.99 0.67
CA ILE A 240 -3.18 18.97 -0.28
C ILE A 240 -4.63 19.27 -0.67
N GLU A 241 -5.51 19.44 0.31
CA GLU A 241 -6.93 19.79 0.11
C GLU A 241 -7.07 21.13 -0.63
N GLY A 242 -6.35 22.16 -0.19
CA GLY A 242 -6.35 23.47 -0.85
C GLY A 242 -5.87 23.39 -2.31
N GLY A 243 -4.90 22.54 -2.61
CA GLY A 243 -4.43 22.29 -3.97
C GLY A 243 -5.48 21.59 -4.84
N VAL A 244 -6.14 20.56 -4.30
CA VAL A 244 -7.24 19.83 -4.97
C VAL A 244 -8.40 20.78 -5.28
N VAL A 245 -8.83 21.58 -4.31
CA VAL A 245 -9.90 22.57 -4.47
C VAL A 245 -9.51 23.67 -5.47
N ALA A 246 -8.26 24.18 -5.42
CA ALA A 246 -7.78 25.21 -6.33
C ALA A 246 -7.75 24.75 -7.80
N LEU A 247 -7.56 23.44 -8.03
CA LEU A 247 -7.60 22.82 -9.35
C LEU A 247 -9.02 22.41 -9.79
N GLY A 248 -10.03 22.61 -8.93
CA GLY A 248 -11.42 22.19 -9.19
C GLY A 248 -11.60 20.67 -9.22
N LEU A 249 -10.73 19.92 -8.55
CA LEU A 249 -10.73 18.47 -8.56
C LEU A 249 -11.61 17.89 -7.44
N PRO A 250 -12.17 16.67 -7.63
CA PRO A 250 -12.92 15.98 -6.58
C PRO A 250 -12.04 15.64 -5.36
N GLU A 251 -12.61 15.69 -4.16
CA GLU A 251 -11.88 15.38 -2.93
C GLU A 251 -11.43 13.92 -2.82
N SER A 252 -12.04 12.99 -3.57
CA SER A 252 -11.58 11.60 -3.68
C SER A 252 -10.13 11.51 -4.20
N VAL A 253 -9.64 12.54 -4.92
CA VAL A 253 -8.24 12.65 -5.37
C VAL A 253 -7.27 12.72 -4.19
N VAL A 254 -7.68 13.24 -3.02
CA VAL A 254 -6.85 13.24 -1.80
C VAL A 254 -6.48 11.81 -1.42
N GLY A 255 -7.43 10.89 -1.44
CA GLY A 255 -7.18 9.46 -1.18
C GLY A 255 -6.22 8.84 -2.19
N VAL A 256 -6.30 9.24 -3.47
CA VAL A 256 -5.36 8.80 -4.52
C VAL A 256 -3.94 9.30 -4.24
N ILE A 257 -3.78 10.57 -3.88
CA ILE A 257 -2.48 11.18 -3.56
C ILE A 257 -1.84 10.48 -2.36
N ILE A 258 -2.62 10.27 -1.29
CA ILE A 258 -2.16 9.58 -0.08
C ILE A 258 -1.70 8.16 -0.42
N ALA A 259 -2.52 7.39 -1.15
CA ALA A 259 -2.17 6.03 -1.53
C ALA A 259 -0.89 5.98 -2.39
N LEU A 260 -0.72 6.91 -3.34
CA LEU A 260 0.51 7.00 -4.15
C LEU A 260 1.76 7.26 -3.31
N VAL A 261 1.66 8.15 -2.31
CA VAL A 261 2.78 8.50 -1.43
C VAL A 261 3.17 7.32 -0.53
N ILE A 262 2.18 6.61 0.03
CA ILE A 262 2.41 5.46 0.91
C ILE A 262 3.00 4.28 0.13
N LEU A 263 2.46 3.99 -1.06
CA LEU A 263 2.87 2.85 -1.89
C LEU A 263 4.14 3.09 -2.70
N LEU A 264 4.69 4.30 -2.67
CA LEU A 264 5.87 4.67 -3.44
C LEU A 264 7.08 3.76 -3.18
N PRO A 265 7.47 3.44 -1.92
CA PRO A 265 8.64 2.61 -1.64
C PRO A 265 8.48 1.21 -2.25
N GLU A 266 7.30 0.60 -2.09
CA GLU A 266 6.98 -0.73 -2.62
C GLU A 266 6.93 -0.73 -4.15
N SER A 267 6.36 0.31 -4.74
CA SER A 267 6.31 0.48 -6.20
C SER A 267 7.71 0.53 -6.80
N ILE A 268 8.63 1.26 -6.15
CA ILE A 268 10.04 1.32 -6.57
C ILE A 268 10.70 -0.07 -6.47
N SER A 269 10.50 -0.79 -5.36
CA SER A 269 11.06 -2.12 -5.14
C SER A 269 10.54 -3.16 -6.12
N ALA A 270 9.23 -3.16 -6.40
CA ALA A 270 8.59 -4.04 -7.36
C ALA A 270 9.07 -3.79 -8.79
N VAL A 271 9.12 -2.53 -9.24
CA VAL A 271 9.66 -2.20 -10.58
C VAL A 271 11.13 -2.61 -10.70
N ARG A 272 11.95 -2.40 -9.65
CA ARG A 272 13.35 -2.87 -9.64
C ARG A 272 13.46 -4.39 -9.73
N ALA A 273 12.59 -5.14 -9.05
CA ALA A 273 12.52 -6.59 -9.17
C ALA A 273 12.16 -7.01 -10.60
N ALA A 274 11.16 -6.36 -11.21
CA ALA A 274 10.77 -6.63 -12.59
C ALA A 274 11.91 -6.37 -13.61
N GLN A 275 12.69 -5.30 -13.41
CA GLN A 275 13.89 -5.00 -14.24
C GLN A 275 14.96 -6.10 -14.21
N ARG A 276 14.99 -6.88 -13.13
CA ARG A 276 15.89 -8.02 -12.90
C ARG A 276 15.25 -9.36 -13.23
N ASN A 277 14.12 -9.37 -13.94
CA ASN A 277 13.36 -10.59 -14.29
C ASN A 277 12.76 -11.33 -13.07
N HIS A 278 12.61 -10.67 -11.93
CA HIS A 278 11.98 -11.24 -10.72
C HIS A 278 10.50 -10.84 -10.66
N ILE A 279 9.74 -11.26 -11.67
CA ILE A 279 8.35 -10.83 -11.85
C ILE A 279 7.44 -11.38 -10.75
N GLN A 280 7.69 -12.61 -10.27
CA GLN A 280 6.97 -13.13 -9.10
C GLN A 280 7.11 -12.22 -7.88
N THR A 281 8.34 -11.80 -7.55
CA THR A 281 8.60 -10.88 -6.42
C THR A 281 7.82 -9.58 -6.59
N SER A 282 7.80 -9.04 -7.80
CA SER A 282 7.04 -7.84 -8.12
C SER A 282 5.53 -8.02 -7.91
N LEU A 283 4.97 -9.16 -8.34
CA LEU A 283 3.55 -9.48 -8.15
C LEU A 283 3.23 -9.71 -6.67
N ASN A 284 4.11 -10.37 -5.93
CA ASN A 284 3.95 -10.58 -4.49
C ASN A 284 3.95 -9.27 -3.72
N LEU A 285 4.84 -8.33 -4.07
CA LEU A 285 4.86 -7.00 -3.46
C LEU A 285 3.55 -6.26 -3.74
N GLY A 286 3.09 -6.22 -5.00
CA GLY A 286 1.85 -5.54 -5.35
C GLY A 286 0.60 -6.16 -4.71
N LEU A 287 0.37 -7.46 -4.92
CA LEU A 287 -0.82 -8.14 -4.37
C LEU A 287 -0.76 -8.23 -2.84
N GLY A 288 0.42 -8.48 -2.27
CA GLY A 288 0.65 -8.49 -0.82
C GLY A 288 0.33 -7.15 -0.18
N SER A 289 0.80 -6.06 -0.78
CA SER A 289 0.49 -4.69 -0.36
C SER A 289 -1.01 -4.40 -0.41
N ALA A 290 -1.67 -4.73 -1.52
CA ALA A 290 -3.12 -4.58 -1.65
C ALA A 290 -3.90 -5.34 -0.56
N MET A 291 -3.47 -6.56 -0.23
CA MET A 291 -4.06 -7.35 0.84
C MET A 291 -3.82 -6.75 2.21
N ALA A 292 -2.63 -6.21 2.49
CA ALA A 292 -2.35 -5.53 3.75
C ALA A 292 -3.20 -4.25 3.88
N SER A 293 -3.27 -3.43 2.82
CA SER A 293 -4.04 -2.18 2.78
C SER A 293 -5.53 -2.39 2.99
N ILE A 294 -6.12 -3.54 2.63
CA ILE A 294 -7.53 -3.82 2.96
C ILE A 294 -7.63 -4.61 4.27
N GLY A 295 -6.87 -5.69 4.36
CA GLY A 295 -6.94 -6.71 5.42
C GLY A 295 -6.51 -6.23 6.80
N LEU A 296 -5.68 -5.17 6.88
CA LEU A 296 -5.25 -4.57 8.16
C LEU A 296 -5.90 -3.21 8.41
N THR A 297 -6.11 -2.39 7.37
CA THR A 297 -6.67 -1.04 7.50
C THR A 297 -8.15 -1.06 7.84
N ILE A 298 -8.96 -1.94 7.23
CA ILE A 298 -10.39 -2.03 7.56
C ILE A 298 -10.62 -2.40 9.04
N PRO A 299 -9.96 -3.42 9.62
CA PRO A 299 -10.04 -3.69 11.05
C PRO A 299 -9.59 -2.50 11.91
N ALA A 300 -8.49 -1.84 11.54
CA ALA A 300 -7.94 -0.74 12.31
C ALA A 300 -8.86 0.49 12.30
N VAL A 301 -9.41 0.85 11.14
CA VAL A 301 -10.37 1.95 11.01
C VAL A 301 -11.72 1.60 11.64
N ALA A 302 -12.15 0.34 11.60
CA ALA A 302 -13.34 -0.12 12.32
C ALA A 302 -13.19 0.11 13.83
N VAL A 303 -12.03 -0.25 14.41
CA VAL A 303 -11.72 0.03 15.81
C VAL A 303 -11.65 1.54 16.07
N ALA A 304 -10.94 2.29 15.22
CA ALA A 304 -10.82 3.75 15.36
C ALA A 304 -12.19 4.47 15.30
N SER A 305 -13.13 3.95 14.50
CA SER A 305 -14.46 4.53 14.31
C SER A 305 -15.29 4.61 15.60
N ILE A 306 -14.97 3.81 16.63
CA ILE A 306 -15.62 3.85 17.94
C ILE A 306 -15.46 5.23 18.61
N TRP A 307 -14.34 5.90 18.34
CA TRP A 307 -14.03 7.23 18.90
C TRP A 307 -14.20 8.36 17.87
N MET A 308 -14.58 8.06 16.64
CA MET A 308 -14.77 9.07 15.60
C MET A 308 -16.20 9.61 15.62
N PRO A 309 -16.39 10.93 15.42
CA PRO A 309 -17.72 11.52 15.39
C PRO A 309 -18.47 11.21 14.08
N GLN A 310 -17.77 11.00 12.96
CA GLN A 310 -18.38 10.66 11.68
C GLN A 310 -18.57 9.14 11.52
N GLN A 311 -19.67 8.75 10.85
CA GLN A 311 -19.89 7.36 10.45
C GLN A 311 -19.07 7.01 9.21
N LEU A 312 -18.30 5.93 9.30
CA LEU A 312 -17.47 5.42 8.21
C LEU A 312 -18.33 5.02 7.00
N VAL A 313 -17.99 5.57 5.83
CA VAL A 313 -18.58 5.20 4.53
C VAL A 313 -17.57 4.35 3.77
N LEU A 314 -17.86 3.05 3.67
CA LEU A 314 -17.00 2.10 2.95
C LEU A 314 -17.52 1.74 1.55
N GLY A 315 -18.82 1.93 1.28
CA GLY A 315 -19.44 1.62 0.00
C GLY A 315 -18.88 2.44 -1.16
N LEU A 316 -18.54 1.75 -2.25
CA LEU A 316 -17.98 2.32 -3.48
C LEU A 316 -19.08 2.85 -4.40
N GLY A 317 -18.80 3.97 -5.06
CA GLY A 317 -19.65 4.48 -6.13
C GLY A 317 -19.70 3.52 -7.33
N SER A 318 -20.73 3.63 -8.16
CA SER A 318 -20.94 2.74 -9.32
C SER A 318 -19.73 2.69 -10.27
N THR A 319 -19.11 3.84 -10.56
CA THR A 319 -17.89 3.92 -11.39
C THR A 319 -16.74 3.13 -10.77
N GLN A 320 -16.54 3.23 -9.45
CA GLN A 320 -15.49 2.50 -8.73
C GLN A 320 -15.76 0.99 -8.72
N ILE A 321 -17.02 0.57 -8.57
CA ILE A 321 -17.41 -0.86 -8.67
C ILE A 321 -17.10 -1.42 -10.06
N VAL A 322 -17.41 -0.68 -11.13
CA VAL A 322 -17.12 -1.10 -12.51
C VAL A 322 -15.62 -1.22 -12.74
N LEU A 323 -14.82 -0.25 -12.28
CA LEU A 323 -13.37 -0.30 -12.38
C LEU A 323 -12.78 -1.46 -11.57
N LEU A 324 -13.30 -1.71 -10.37
CA LEU A 324 -12.89 -2.85 -9.54
C LEU A 324 -13.14 -4.17 -10.27
N ALA A 325 -14.37 -4.36 -10.79
CA ALA A 325 -14.75 -5.57 -11.50
C ALA A 325 -13.89 -5.78 -12.77
N LEU A 326 -13.69 -4.73 -13.57
CA LEU A 326 -12.83 -4.77 -14.75
C LEU A 326 -11.40 -5.16 -14.39
N SER A 327 -10.85 -4.55 -13.33
CA SER A 327 -9.49 -4.82 -12.85
C SER A 327 -9.34 -6.28 -12.41
N ILE A 328 -10.29 -6.79 -11.61
CA ILE A 328 -10.28 -8.19 -11.16
C ILE A 328 -10.31 -9.14 -12.36
N VAL A 329 -11.24 -8.96 -13.30
CA VAL A 329 -11.37 -9.83 -14.49
C VAL A 329 -10.10 -9.81 -15.33
N VAL A 330 -9.55 -8.63 -15.63
CA VAL A 330 -8.32 -8.52 -16.42
C VAL A 330 -7.11 -9.10 -15.70
N THR A 331 -7.04 -8.93 -14.37
CA THR A 331 -5.96 -9.53 -13.57
C THR A 331 -6.07 -11.06 -13.57
N ILE A 332 -7.28 -11.63 -13.47
CA ILE A 332 -7.50 -13.09 -13.60
C ILE A 332 -6.99 -13.58 -14.95
N LEU A 333 -7.41 -12.95 -16.06
CA LEU A 333 -6.99 -13.32 -17.42
C LEU A 333 -5.48 -13.17 -17.64
N THR A 334 -4.83 -12.28 -16.88
CA THR A 334 -3.38 -12.09 -16.90
C THR A 334 -2.66 -13.15 -16.08
N ILE A 335 -3.18 -13.51 -14.91
CA ILE A 335 -2.50 -14.38 -13.95
C ILE A 335 -2.68 -15.87 -14.27
N VAL A 336 -3.88 -16.29 -14.68
CA VAL A 336 -4.21 -17.71 -14.94
C VAL A 336 -3.21 -18.40 -15.88
N PRO A 337 -2.73 -17.76 -16.97
CA PRO A 337 -1.75 -18.39 -17.86
C PRO A 337 -0.35 -18.60 -17.26
N GLY A 338 -0.01 -17.99 -16.11
CA GLY A 338 1.34 -18.03 -15.52
C GLY A 338 2.42 -17.31 -16.34
N ARG A 339 2.01 -16.55 -17.35
CA ARG A 339 2.88 -15.77 -18.23
C ARG A 339 2.15 -14.57 -18.81
N ALA A 340 2.88 -13.49 -19.03
CA ALA A 340 2.33 -12.26 -19.59
C ALA A 340 3.26 -11.64 -20.64
N THR A 341 2.67 -10.89 -21.56
CA THR A 341 3.37 -10.12 -22.60
C THR A 341 3.17 -8.62 -22.37
N LYS A 342 3.77 -7.81 -23.24
CA LYS A 342 3.60 -6.35 -23.26
C LYS A 342 2.11 -5.95 -23.36
N LEU A 343 1.29 -6.73 -24.05
CA LEU A 343 -0.14 -6.43 -24.21
C LEU A 343 -0.86 -6.43 -22.87
N GLN A 344 -0.66 -7.46 -22.03
CA GLN A 344 -1.26 -7.52 -20.69
C GLN A 344 -0.79 -6.33 -19.84
N GLY A 345 0.51 -6.02 -19.86
CA GLY A 345 1.03 -4.84 -19.15
C GLY A 345 0.37 -3.54 -19.60
N GLY A 346 0.22 -3.35 -20.91
CA GLY A 346 -0.47 -2.18 -21.48
C GLY A 346 -1.95 -2.10 -21.11
N VAL A 347 -2.69 -3.22 -21.13
CA VAL A 347 -4.11 -3.26 -20.76
C VAL A 347 -4.29 -2.82 -19.30
N HIS A 348 -3.47 -3.34 -18.38
CA HIS A 348 -3.46 -2.92 -16.97
C HIS A 348 -3.19 -1.43 -16.80
N LEU A 349 -2.21 -0.89 -17.52
CA LEU A 349 -1.90 0.55 -17.45
C LEU A 349 -3.00 1.43 -18.04
N VAL A 350 -3.74 0.97 -19.05
CA VAL A 350 -4.91 1.69 -19.57
C VAL A 350 -6.04 1.72 -18.52
N ILE A 351 -6.27 0.63 -17.80
CA ILE A 351 -7.25 0.61 -16.69
C ILE A 351 -6.81 1.55 -15.57
N PHE A 352 -5.52 1.55 -15.22
CA PHE A 352 -4.97 2.48 -14.24
C PHE A 352 -5.13 3.94 -14.69
N ALA A 353 -4.85 4.24 -15.96
CA ALA A 353 -5.04 5.57 -16.53
C ALA A 353 -6.52 5.99 -16.52
N ALA A 354 -7.44 5.07 -16.81
CA ALA A 354 -8.88 5.31 -16.71
C ALA A 354 -9.30 5.60 -15.27
N PHE A 355 -8.75 4.88 -14.29
CA PHE A 355 -8.97 5.16 -12.87
C PHE A 355 -8.48 6.55 -12.46
N LEU A 356 -7.26 6.94 -12.85
CA LEU A 356 -6.76 8.29 -12.55
C LEU A 356 -7.61 9.36 -13.23
N PHE A 357 -7.96 9.16 -14.50
CA PHE A 357 -8.80 10.09 -15.24
C PHE A 357 -10.18 10.25 -14.59
N LEU A 358 -10.86 9.16 -14.25
CA LEU A 358 -12.19 9.19 -13.61
C LEU A 358 -12.14 9.64 -12.16
N SER A 359 -11.00 9.54 -11.48
CA SER A 359 -10.83 10.14 -10.14
C SER A 359 -10.77 11.67 -10.22
N VAL A 360 -10.19 12.20 -11.31
CA VAL A 360 -10.05 13.64 -11.59
C VAL A 360 -11.31 14.20 -12.26
N SER A 361 -11.97 13.42 -13.12
CA SER A 361 -13.14 13.76 -13.93
C SER A 361 -14.17 12.62 -13.92
N PRO A 362 -14.95 12.48 -12.83
CA PRO A 362 -15.85 11.34 -12.57
C PRO A 362 -17.06 11.21 -13.50
#